data_AF-A0A1I3WAT5-F1
#
_entry.id   AF-A0A1I3WAT5-F1
#
_cell.length_a   1.000
_cell.length_b   1.000
_cell.length_c   1.000
_cell.angle_alpha   90.00
_cell.angle_beta   90.00
_cell.angle_gamma   90.00
#
_symmetry.space_group_name_H-M   'P 1'
#
loop_
_entity.id
_entity.type
_entity.pdbx_description
1 polymer ?
#
loop_
_entity_poly.entity_id
_entity_poly.type
_entity_poly.pdbx_seq_one_letter_code
_entity_poly.pdbx_strand_id
1 'polypeptide(L)'
;MTYVLIELDAGGDPCLLDDRRGFCTIENLTCREVGDPNRREIVTMQLPNGEQAELQLIHVAITFEVTVTIEGTNGVCVSGPVEWTIYDQVIICAPPATVIACSVELSDCAVDLECRNGSLTSVILRLLLNNNLQTQTGATVRLSGFPSAARGNEMELQQEEQLCVNVTRVLDWVQLCREKEIVIDVERLTFRCNFG
;
A
#
# COMPACT_ATOMS: atom_id res chain seq x y z
N MET A 1 -36.01 0.14 -43.74
CA MET A 1 -34.53 0.11 -43.85
C MET A 1 -34.02 -0.19 -42.46
N THR A 2 -33.49 -1.39 -42.28
CA THR A 2 -32.99 -1.89 -41.00
C THR A 2 -31.49 -1.74 -41.03
N TYR A 3 -30.93 -0.93 -40.14
CA TYR A 3 -29.48 -0.88 -39.95
C TYR A 3 -29.14 -1.84 -38.82
N VAL A 4 -28.41 -2.90 -39.16
CA VAL A 4 -27.67 -3.71 -38.20
C VAL A 4 -26.29 -3.07 -38.13
N LEU A 5 -25.99 -2.40 -37.02
CA LEU A 5 -24.61 -2.03 -36.70
C LEU A 5 -24.01 -3.20 -35.94
N ILE A 6 -23.05 -3.84 -36.60
CA ILE A 6 -22.23 -4.92 -36.06
C ILE A 6 -21.39 -4.29 -34.95
N GLU A 7 -21.55 -4.76 -33.71
CA GLU A 7 -20.60 -4.49 -32.63
C GLU A 7 -19.23 -5.02 -33.09
N LEU A 8 -18.32 -4.11 -33.43
CA LEU A 8 -16.93 -4.46 -33.67
C LEU A 8 -16.29 -4.68 -32.31
N ASP A 9 -15.69 -5.86 -32.12
CA ASP A 9 -14.71 -6.15 -31.07
C ASP A 9 -13.54 -5.15 -31.18
N ALA A 10 -13.70 -3.93 -30.68
CA ALA A 10 -12.76 -2.84 -30.88
C ALA A 10 -11.57 -2.96 -29.92
N GLY A 11 -10.65 -3.86 -30.26
CA GLY A 11 -9.25 -3.64 -29.95
C GLY A 11 -8.80 -2.39 -30.68
N GLY A 12 -8.31 -1.40 -29.94
CA GLY A 12 -7.79 -0.15 -30.50
C GLY A 12 -6.54 0.27 -29.74
N ASP A 13 -5.72 1.09 -30.39
CA ASP A 13 -4.47 1.55 -29.81
C ASP A 13 -4.66 2.94 -29.17
N PRO A 14 -4.42 3.11 -27.85
CA PRO A 14 -4.56 4.41 -27.18
C PRO A 14 -3.58 5.46 -27.72
N CYS A 15 -2.56 5.08 -28.49
CA CYS A 15 -1.69 6.02 -29.20
C CYS A 15 -2.38 6.76 -30.36
N LEU A 16 -3.56 6.31 -30.79
CA LEU A 16 -4.37 6.97 -31.83
C LEU A 16 -5.31 8.05 -31.26
N LEU A 17 -5.34 8.22 -29.94
CA LEU A 17 -6.10 9.28 -29.30
C LEU A 17 -5.39 10.64 -29.44
N ASP A 18 -6.17 11.69 -29.66
CA ASP A 18 -5.70 13.08 -29.72
C ASP A 18 -5.82 13.75 -28.33
N ASP A 19 -4.93 14.70 -28.01
CA ASP A 19 -4.92 15.47 -26.75
C ASP A 19 -5.07 14.62 -25.47
N ARG A 20 -4.34 13.51 -25.44
CA ARG A 20 -4.46 12.43 -24.45
C ARG A 20 -4.25 12.88 -23.01
N ARG A 21 -5.05 12.31 -22.11
CA ARG A 21 -4.87 12.37 -20.66
C ARG A 21 -5.01 10.96 -20.08
N GLY A 22 -4.02 10.57 -19.29
CA GLY A 22 -3.99 9.26 -18.67
C GLY A 22 -4.44 9.32 -17.21
N PHE A 23 -5.21 8.34 -16.81
CA PHE A 23 -5.69 8.11 -15.46
C PHE A 23 -5.45 6.65 -15.10
N CYS A 24 -5.26 6.37 -13.81
CA CYS A 24 -5.29 5.00 -13.33
C CYS A 24 -6.22 4.84 -12.14
N THR A 25 -6.79 3.65 -12.01
CA THR A 25 -7.54 3.20 -10.85
C THR A 25 -6.80 2.02 -10.24
N ILE A 26 -6.53 2.11 -8.94
CA ILE A 26 -5.87 1.07 -8.16
C ILE A 26 -6.89 0.40 -7.25
N GLU A 27 -7.02 -0.91 -7.35
CA GLU A 27 -7.90 -1.74 -6.54
C GLU A 27 -7.09 -2.81 -5.81
N ASN A 28 -7.70 -3.41 -4.77
CA ASN A 28 -7.09 -4.51 -4.01
C ASN A 28 -5.69 -4.21 -3.46
N LEU A 29 -5.44 -2.93 -3.14
CA LEU A 29 -4.18 -2.44 -2.60
C LEU A 29 -3.94 -3.00 -1.19
N THR A 30 -2.91 -3.82 -1.05
CA THR A 30 -2.53 -4.45 0.22
C THR A 30 -1.04 -4.37 0.45
N CYS A 31 -0.62 -4.42 1.72
CA CYS A 31 0.78 -4.49 2.11
C CYS A 31 0.99 -5.59 3.14
N ARG A 32 2.07 -6.36 2.99
CA ARG A 32 2.46 -7.39 3.95
C ARG A 32 3.97 -7.56 4.05
N GLU A 33 4.44 -7.97 5.21
CA GLU A 33 5.79 -8.49 5.39
C GLU A 33 5.98 -9.75 4.53
N VAL A 34 7.15 -9.87 3.90
CA VAL A 34 7.57 -11.07 3.17
C VAL A 34 8.80 -11.68 3.80
N GLY A 35 8.82 -13.01 3.92
CA GLY A 35 9.86 -13.75 4.62
C GLY A 35 9.40 -14.27 5.98
N ASP A 36 10.35 -14.77 6.77
CA ASP A 36 10.11 -15.29 8.12
C ASP A 36 10.34 -14.17 9.16
N PRO A 37 9.30 -13.75 9.90
CA PRO A 37 9.41 -12.74 10.96
C PRO A 37 10.48 -13.03 12.02
N ASN A 38 10.86 -14.29 12.21
CA ASN A 38 11.86 -14.71 13.20
C ASN A 38 13.28 -14.76 12.62
N ARG A 39 13.45 -14.54 11.31
CA ARG A 39 14.75 -14.59 10.61
C ARG A 39 15.03 -13.32 9.81
N ARG A 40 14.54 -12.19 10.32
CA ARG A 40 14.86 -10.86 9.79
C ARG A 40 16.37 -10.62 9.87
N GLU A 41 16.91 -9.99 8.85
CA GLU A 41 18.32 -9.58 8.85
C GLU A 41 18.52 -8.46 9.88
N ILE A 42 19.57 -8.58 10.68
CA ILE A 42 19.94 -7.56 11.67
C ILE A 42 20.97 -6.62 11.03
N VAL A 43 20.68 -5.33 11.10
CA VAL A 43 21.55 -4.26 10.63
C VAL A 43 22.00 -3.43 11.82
N THR A 44 23.32 -3.33 12.03
CA THR A 44 23.91 -2.46 13.04
C THR A 44 24.11 -1.07 12.47
N MET A 45 23.54 -0.05 13.11
CA MET A 45 23.64 1.34 12.68
C MET A 45 24.18 2.20 13.82
N GLN A 46 24.98 3.21 13.48
CA GLN A 46 25.38 4.23 14.43
C GLN A 46 24.33 5.34 14.46
N LEU A 47 23.74 5.55 15.63
CA LEU A 47 22.78 6.61 15.88
C LEU A 47 23.49 7.98 15.88
N PRO A 48 22.75 9.09 15.70
CA PRO A 48 23.35 10.44 15.69
C PRO A 48 24.09 10.81 16.98
N ASN A 49 23.76 10.16 18.10
CA ASN A 49 24.42 10.32 19.40
C ASN A 49 25.73 9.51 19.52
N GLY A 50 26.12 8.75 18.48
CA GLY A 50 27.31 7.92 18.45
C GLY A 50 27.12 6.49 18.97
N GLU A 51 25.97 6.18 19.57
CA GLU A 51 25.64 4.83 20.04
C GLU A 51 25.37 3.88 18.86
N GLN A 52 25.58 2.58 19.08
CA GLN A 52 25.19 1.56 18.11
C GLN A 52 23.81 1.00 18.47
N ALA A 53 22.97 0.84 17.46
CA ALA A 53 21.66 0.18 17.56
C ALA A 53 21.59 -0.98 16.58
N GLU A 54 20.98 -2.08 17.02
CA GLU A 54 20.62 -3.21 16.17
C GLU A 54 19.17 -3.06 15.73
N LEU A 55 18.95 -2.91 14.43
CA LEU A 55 17.64 -2.80 13.82
C LEU A 55 17.43 -3.99 12.87
N GLN A 56 16.19 -4.19 12.40
CA GLN A 56 15.86 -5.28 11.50
C GLN A 56 15.49 -4.74 10.12
N LEU A 57 16.04 -5.36 9.08
CA LEU A 57 15.65 -5.12 7.70
C LEU A 57 14.36 -5.90 7.41
N ILE A 58 13.29 -5.17 7.15
CA ILE A 58 11.97 -5.68 6.83
C ILE A 58 11.75 -5.57 5.33
N HIS A 59 11.41 -6.69 4.71
CA HIS A 59 10.94 -6.73 3.34
C HIS A 59 9.42 -6.70 3.34
N VAL A 60 8.84 -5.82 2.54
CA VAL A 60 7.39 -5.75 2.33
C VAL A 60 7.04 -5.93 0.87
N ALA A 61 5.91 -6.56 0.60
CA ALA A 61 5.28 -6.60 -0.70
C ALA A 61 4.00 -5.77 -0.66
N ILE A 62 3.90 -4.82 -1.59
CA ILE A 62 2.71 -4.03 -1.87
C ILE A 62 2.10 -4.60 -3.15
N THR A 63 0.90 -5.14 -3.06
CA THR A 63 0.20 -5.80 -4.17
C THR A 63 -1.09 -5.06 -4.49
N PHE A 64 -1.41 -4.91 -5.77
CA PHE A 64 -2.63 -4.23 -6.23
C PHE A 64 -2.98 -4.60 -7.67
N GLU A 65 -4.20 -4.31 -8.08
CA GLU A 65 -4.66 -4.34 -9.46
C GLU A 65 -4.72 -2.92 -10.01
N VAL A 66 -4.19 -2.70 -11.22
CA VAL A 66 -4.28 -1.40 -11.90
C VAL A 66 -5.09 -1.50 -13.18
N THR A 67 -6.03 -0.57 -13.33
CA THR A 67 -6.73 -0.31 -14.58
C THR A 67 -6.31 1.07 -15.10
N VAL A 68 -5.93 1.14 -16.37
CA VAL A 68 -5.49 2.36 -17.03
C VAL A 68 -6.57 2.87 -17.96
N THR A 69 -6.92 4.14 -17.82
CA THR A 69 -7.87 4.83 -18.70
C THR A 69 -7.16 5.98 -19.39
N ILE A 70 -7.24 6.02 -20.71
CA ILE A 70 -6.71 7.11 -21.54
C ILE A 70 -7.90 7.78 -22.21
N GLU A 71 -8.09 9.07 -21.93
CA GLU A 71 -9.10 9.90 -22.56
C GLU A 71 -8.42 10.78 -23.62
N GLY A 72 -9.04 10.90 -24.78
CA GLY A 72 -8.66 11.84 -25.83
C GLY A 72 -9.86 12.61 -26.35
N THR A 73 -9.63 13.60 -27.21
CA THR A 73 -10.73 14.39 -27.81
C THR A 73 -11.58 13.58 -28.79
N ASN A 74 -11.03 12.50 -29.35
CA ASN A 74 -11.65 11.62 -30.33
C ASN A 74 -12.08 10.26 -29.74
N GLY A 75 -12.00 10.04 -28.43
CA GLY A 75 -12.41 8.76 -27.83
C GLY A 75 -11.83 8.47 -26.46
N VAL A 76 -12.09 7.25 -25.98
CA VAL A 76 -11.59 6.75 -24.70
C VAL A 76 -11.10 5.31 -24.87
N CYS A 77 -9.97 4.99 -24.24
CA CYS A 77 -9.41 3.64 -24.18
C CYS A 77 -9.26 3.21 -22.72
N VAL A 78 -9.74 2.01 -22.39
CA VAL A 78 -9.65 1.45 -21.04
C VAL A 78 -8.95 0.10 -21.10
N SER A 79 -7.96 -0.12 -20.24
CA SER A 79 -7.28 -1.41 -20.12
C SER A 79 -8.12 -2.42 -19.34
N GLY A 80 -7.83 -3.71 -19.51
CA GLY A 80 -8.15 -4.69 -18.47
C GLY A 80 -7.34 -4.44 -17.19
N PRO A 81 -7.77 -4.96 -16.03
CA PRO A 81 -7.00 -4.88 -14.80
C PRO A 81 -5.73 -5.75 -14.91
N VAL A 82 -4.63 -5.23 -14.38
CA VAL A 82 -3.34 -5.94 -14.30
C VAL A 82 -2.88 -5.98 -12.86
N GLU A 83 -2.64 -7.19 -12.34
CA GLU A 83 -1.99 -7.36 -11.04
C GLU A 83 -0.51 -6.95 -11.10
N TRP A 84 -0.11 -6.19 -10.08
CA TRP A 84 1.27 -5.76 -9.89
C TRP A 84 1.73 -5.96 -8.44
N THR A 85 3.03 -6.12 -8.26
CA THR A 85 3.67 -6.22 -6.94
C THR A 85 4.92 -5.35 -6.90
N ILE A 86 4.99 -4.47 -5.91
CA ILE A 86 6.18 -3.68 -5.57
C ILE A 86 6.81 -4.28 -4.32
N TYR A 87 8.09 -4.61 -4.39
CA TYR A 87 8.87 -4.97 -3.21
C TYR A 87 9.58 -3.73 -2.67
N ASP A 88 9.51 -3.56 -1.35
CA ASP A 88 10.24 -2.50 -0.67
C ASP A 88 10.93 -3.01 0.59
N GLN A 89 11.86 -2.20 1.10
CA GLN A 89 12.66 -2.49 2.26
C GLN A 89 12.66 -1.31 3.22
N VAL A 90 12.59 -1.64 4.51
CA VAL A 90 12.55 -0.69 5.61
C VAL A 90 13.41 -1.23 6.74
N ILE A 91 14.23 -0.37 7.35
CA ILE A 91 14.94 -0.69 8.59
C ILE A 91 14.14 -0.10 9.75
N ILE A 92 13.71 -0.95 10.69
CA ILE A 92 12.88 -0.57 11.83
C ILE A 92 13.22 -1.46 13.04
N CYS A 93 12.96 -1.00 14.26
CA CYS A 93 13.08 -1.86 15.44
C CYS A 93 11.96 -2.90 15.43
N ALA A 94 12.30 -4.14 15.09
CA ALA A 94 11.38 -5.27 14.94
C ALA A 94 12.03 -6.58 15.42
N PRO A 95 12.31 -6.71 16.74
CA PRO A 95 12.95 -7.90 17.29
C PRO A 95 12.12 -9.17 17.06
N PRO A 96 12.69 -10.37 17.28
CA PRO A 96 11.95 -11.62 17.20
C PRO A 96 10.68 -11.62 18.06
N ALA A 97 9.68 -12.43 17.67
CA ALA A 97 8.35 -12.47 18.29
C ALA A 97 7.54 -11.16 18.19
N THR A 98 7.84 -10.33 17.19
CA THR A 98 7.02 -9.18 16.81
C THR A 98 6.44 -9.38 15.41
N VAL A 99 5.30 -8.75 15.13
CA VAL A 99 4.65 -8.76 13.82
C VAL A 99 4.71 -7.38 13.20
N ILE A 100 4.84 -7.30 11.88
CA ILE A 100 4.74 -6.03 11.15
C ILE A 100 3.30 -5.84 10.68
N ALA A 101 2.63 -4.83 11.24
CA ALA A 101 1.39 -4.33 10.69
C ALA A 101 1.72 -3.26 9.63
N CYS A 102 1.39 -3.55 8.36
CA CYS A 102 1.62 -2.63 7.26
C CYS A 102 0.30 -2.17 6.66
N SER A 103 0.17 -0.85 6.45
CA SER A 103 -0.90 -0.24 5.67
C SER A 103 -0.31 0.66 4.60
N VAL A 104 -0.99 0.75 3.47
CA VAL A 104 -0.57 1.55 2.32
C VAL A 104 -1.78 2.29 1.76
N GLU A 105 -1.56 3.54 1.38
CA GLU A 105 -2.55 4.39 0.72
C GLU A 105 -1.94 4.99 -0.55
N LEU A 106 -2.76 5.10 -1.59
CA LEU A 106 -2.40 5.81 -2.82
C LEU A 106 -2.80 7.28 -2.68
N SER A 107 -1.84 8.19 -2.80
CA SER A 107 -2.10 9.63 -2.81
C SER A 107 -2.32 10.16 -4.22
N ASP A 108 -1.57 9.63 -5.18
CA ASP A 108 -1.60 10.10 -6.57
C ASP A 108 -1.20 8.98 -7.53
N CYS A 109 -1.75 9.03 -8.74
CA CYS A 109 -1.38 8.16 -9.85
C CYS A 109 -1.38 8.93 -11.17
N ALA A 110 -0.19 9.07 -11.75
CA ALA A 110 -0.02 9.62 -13.08
C ALA A 110 0.29 8.51 -14.09
N VAL A 111 -0.19 8.69 -15.32
CA VAL A 111 -0.03 7.74 -16.42
C VAL A 111 0.54 8.45 -17.63
N ASP A 112 1.63 7.91 -18.17
CA ASP A 112 2.21 8.29 -19.44
C ASP A 112 2.19 7.10 -20.40
N LEU A 113 2.03 7.38 -21.70
CA LEU A 113 2.11 6.36 -22.76
C LEU A 113 3.42 6.51 -23.53
N GLU A 114 4.09 5.39 -23.76
CA GLU A 114 5.16 5.32 -24.74
C GLU A 114 4.60 4.81 -26.07
N CYS A 115 4.63 5.66 -27.09
CA CYS A 115 4.14 5.34 -28.42
C CYS A 115 5.29 5.37 -29.42
N ARG A 116 5.41 4.32 -30.23
CA ARG A 116 6.40 4.22 -31.30
C ARG A 116 5.69 3.94 -32.61
N ASN A 117 5.89 4.84 -33.60
CA ASN A 117 5.25 4.75 -34.92
C ASN A 117 3.72 4.63 -34.89
N GLY A 118 3.07 5.27 -33.92
CA GLY A 118 1.61 5.23 -33.74
C GLY A 118 1.09 4.00 -33.00
N SER A 119 1.98 3.13 -32.49
CA SER A 119 1.60 1.97 -31.69
C SER A 119 2.10 2.06 -30.26
N LEU A 120 1.30 1.57 -29.30
CA LEU A 120 1.66 1.50 -27.90
C LEU A 120 2.80 0.49 -27.68
N THR A 121 3.87 0.93 -27.01
CA THR A 121 4.97 0.05 -26.61
C THR A 121 4.93 -0.25 -25.11
N SER A 122 4.68 0.77 -24.29
CA SER A 122 4.62 0.63 -22.85
C SER A 122 3.73 1.71 -22.22
N VAL A 123 3.28 1.44 -20.99
CA VAL A 123 2.61 2.42 -20.13
C VAL A 123 3.49 2.66 -18.92
N ILE A 124 3.76 3.92 -18.62
CA ILE A 124 4.52 4.34 -17.45
C ILE A 124 3.52 4.84 -16.41
N LEU A 125 3.53 4.22 -15.22
CA LEU A 125 2.76 4.66 -14.06
C LEU A 125 3.69 5.30 -13.05
N ARG A 126 3.36 6.49 -12.55
CA ARG A 126 4.00 7.08 -11.38
C ARG A 126 3.01 7.10 -10.23
N LEU A 127 3.33 6.34 -9.19
CA LEU A 127 2.48 6.17 -8.01
C LEU A 127 3.10 6.89 -6.83
N LEU A 128 2.33 7.74 -6.15
CA LEU A 128 2.70 8.31 -4.87
C LEU A 128 2.04 7.49 -3.75
N LEU A 129 2.84 6.69 -3.06
CA LEU A 129 2.38 5.76 -2.02
C LEU A 129 2.75 6.27 -0.63
N ASN A 130 1.77 6.26 0.28
CA ASN A 130 1.97 6.49 1.70
C ASN A 130 1.90 5.16 2.45
N ASN A 131 3.06 4.69 2.90
CA ASN A 131 3.16 3.46 3.68
C ASN A 131 3.28 3.81 5.17
N ASN A 132 2.59 3.05 6.00
CA ASN A 132 2.74 3.08 7.45
C ASN A 132 3.03 1.66 7.93
N LEU A 133 4.20 1.47 8.53
CA LEU A 133 4.62 0.19 9.08
C LEU A 133 4.74 0.33 10.60
N GLN A 134 4.19 -0.63 11.32
CA GLN A 134 4.26 -0.70 12.78
C GLN A 134 4.78 -2.04 13.23
N THR A 135 5.78 -2.04 14.09
CA THR A 135 6.20 -3.23 14.82
C THR A 135 5.28 -3.43 16.01
N GLN A 136 4.57 -4.55 16.07
CA GLN A 136 3.60 -4.85 17.11
C GLN A 136 3.99 -6.11 17.90
N THR A 137 3.69 -6.10 19.20
CA THR A 137 3.81 -7.26 20.08
C THR A 137 2.71 -7.27 21.14
N GLY A 138 2.48 -8.41 21.77
CA GLY A 138 1.54 -8.51 22.88
C GLY A 138 2.16 -7.94 24.16
N ALA A 139 1.38 -7.16 24.91
CA ALA A 139 1.75 -6.71 26.24
C ALA A 139 0.60 -6.90 27.22
N THR A 140 0.92 -7.15 28.48
CA THR A 140 -0.07 -7.16 29.56
C THR A 140 0.12 -5.90 30.39
N VAL A 141 -0.93 -5.07 30.44
CA VAL A 141 -0.96 -3.88 31.28
C VAL A 141 -1.66 -4.23 32.58
N ARG A 142 -1.02 -3.90 33.70
CA ARG A 142 -1.62 -4.00 35.03
C ARG A 142 -2.18 -2.64 35.40
N LEU A 143 -3.50 -2.59 35.54
CA LEU A 143 -4.22 -1.46 36.11
C LEU A 143 -4.40 -1.73 37.59
N SER A 144 -4.09 -0.73 38.42
CA SER A 144 -4.40 -0.78 39.84
C SER A 144 -5.27 0.41 40.22
N GLY A 145 -6.23 0.16 41.10
CA GLY A 145 -7.18 1.18 41.50
C GLY A 145 -7.95 0.79 42.75
N PHE A 146 -8.56 1.79 43.36
CA PHE A 146 -9.46 1.59 44.48
C PHE A 146 -10.89 1.68 43.97
N PRO A 147 -11.76 0.69 44.24
CA PRO A 147 -13.15 0.76 43.83
C PRO A 147 -13.83 1.96 44.49
N SER A 148 -14.43 2.86 43.72
CA SER A 148 -15.15 3.99 44.30
C SER A 148 -16.47 3.51 44.91
N ALA A 149 -16.61 3.62 46.23
CA ALA A 149 -17.87 3.35 46.91
C ALA A 149 -18.87 4.48 46.57
N ALA A 150 -20.06 4.12 46.10
CA ALA A 150 -21.17 5.07 46.01
C ALA A 150 -21.50 5.59 47.42
N ARG A 151 -21.62 6.91 47.58
CA ARG A 151 -21.78 7.61 48.87
C ARG A 151 -22.77 6.90 49.80
N GLY A 152 -22.27 6.39 50.93
CA GLY A 152 -23.11 5.90 52.02
C GLY A 152 -22.38 4.93 52.94
N ASN A 153 -21.63 5.50 53.89
CA ASN A 153 -21.06 4.88 55.09
C ASN A 153 -19.71 4.15 54.99
N GLU A 154 -18.88 4.53 55.97
CA GLU A 154 -17.67 3.91 56.52
C GLU A 154 -16.48 3.62 55.58
N MET A 155 -15.36 4.27 55.90
CA MET A 155 -14.03 4.02 55.31
C MET A 155 -13.54 2.64 55.75
N GLU A 156 -13.93 1.58 55.04
CA GLU A 156 -13.14 0.35 55.00
C GLU A 156 -11.85 0.61 54.21
N LEU A 157 -10.74 -0.01 54.62
CA LEU A 157 -9.50 -0.05 53.84
C LEU A 157 -9.84 -0.60 52.46
N GLN A 158 -10.00 0.28 51.47
CA GLN A 158 -10.24 -0.15 50.11
C GLN A 158 -9.00 -0.92 49.66
N GLN A 159 -9.17 -2.22 49.41
CA GLN A 159 -8.10 -3.05 48.90
C GLN A 159 -7.82 -2.62 47.46
N GLU A 160 -6.54 -2.39 47.15
CA GLU A 160 -6.13 -2.06 45.79
C GLU A 160 -6.47 -3.26 44.89
N GLU A 161 -7.45 -3.08 44.01
CA GLU A 161 -7.81 -4.08 43.03
C GLU A 161 -6.85 -4.01 41.85
N GLN A 162 -6.58 -5.16 41.27
CA GLN A 162 -5.67 -5.29 40.16
C GLN A 162 -6.35 -5.98 39.00
N LEU A 163 -6.32 -5.31 37.85
CA LEU A 163 -6.86 -5.81 36.60
C LEU A 163 -5.72 -5.92 35.58
N CYS A 164 -5.56 -7.11 35.01
CA CYS A 164 -4.62 -7.35 33.92
C CYS A 164 -5.36 -7.33 32.59
N VAL A 165 -4.93 -6.47 31.67
CA VAL A 165 -5.51 -6.35 30.33
C VAL A 165 -4.43 -6.62 29.29
N ASN A 166 -4.72 -7.51 28.35
CA ASN A 166 -3.85 -7.76 27.21
C ASN A 166 -4.10 -6.68 26.15
N VAL A 167 -3.03 -6.05 25.70
CA VAL A 167 -3.06 -4.96 24.70
C VAL A 167 -1.98 -5.21 23.64
N THR A 168 -2.18 -4.62 22.47
CA THR A 168 -1.13 -4.52 21.46
C THR A 168 -0.20 -3.37 21.81
N ARG A 169 1.09 -3.65 21.94
CA ARG A 169 2.14 -2.65 22.09
C ARG A 169 2.80 -2.41 20.73
N VAL A 170 2.78 -1.16 20.29
CA VAL A 170 3.61 -0.70 19.16
C VAL A 170 5.00 -0.40 19.71
N LEU A 171 6.02 -1.07 19.19
CA LEU A 171 7.42 -0.86 19.59
C LEU A 171 8.05 0.28 18.81
N ASP A 172 7.74 0.35 17.51
CA ASP A 172 8.29 1.31 16.58
C ASP A 172 7.31 1.48 15.41
N TRP A 173 7.39 2.61 14.72
CA TRP A 173 6.63 2.87 13.52
C TRP A 173 7.39 3.76 12.56
N VAL A 174 7.14 3.56 11.27
CA VAL A 174 7.65 4.45 10.24
C VAL A 174 6.55 4.76 9.23
N GLN A 175 6.49 6.04 8.87
CA GLN A 175 5.66 6.51 7.78
C GLN A 175 6.56 6.94 6.62
N LEU A 176 6.25 6.44 5.43
CA LEU A 176 7.06 6.64 4.23
C LEU A 176 6.15 7.12 3.10
N CYS A 177 6.42 8.32 2.60
CA CYS A 177 5.84 8.81 1.35
C CYS A 177 6.87 8.54 0.25
N ARG A 178 6.53 7.68 -0.72
CA ARG A 178 7.47 7.26 -1.77
C ARG A 178 6.80 7.32 -3.13
N GLU A 179 7.52 7.91 -4.08
CA GLU A 179 7.19 7.81 -5.49
C GLU A 179 7.75 6.49 -6.05
N LYS A 180 6.93 5.78 -6.83
CA LYS A 180 7.32 4.56 -7.54
C LYS A 180 6.94 4.71 -9.00
N GLU A 181 7.92 4.52 -9.88
CA GLU A 181 7.69 4.43 -11.31
C GLU A 181 7.62 2.95 -11.72
N ILE A 182 6.61 2.61 -12.51
CA ILE A 182 6.36 1.27 -13.03
C ILE A 182 6.22 1.38 -14.54
N VAL A 183 6.92 0.52 -15.27
CA VAL A 183 6.74 0.37 -16.71
C VAL A 183 6.00 -0.94 -16.96
N ILE A 184 4.84 -0.85 -17.59
CA ILE A 184 4.03 -2.00 -17.99
C ILE A 184 4.17 -2.17 -19.50
N ASP A 185 4.75 -3.29 -19.91
CA ASP A 185 4.85 -3.65 -21.32
C ASP A 185 3.47 -3.87 -21.94
N VAL A 186 3.31 -3.48 -23.21
CA VAL A 186 2.03 -3.60 -23.93
C VAL A 186 1.47 -5.02 -23.95
N GLU A 187 2.33 -6.05 -23.92
CA GLU A 187 1.91 -7.46 -23.90
C GLU A 187 1.09 -7.84 -22.66
N ARG A 188 1.22 -7.07 -21.57
CA ARG A 188 0.47 -7.28 -20.32
C ARG A 188 -0.85 -6.51 -20.29
N LEU A 189 -1.10 -5.66 -21.29
CA LEU A 189 -2.24 -4.77 -21.34
C LEU A 189 -3.15 -5.13 -22.51
N THR A 190 -4.45 -5.13 -22.27
CA THR A 190 -5.44 -5.22 -23.33
C THR A 190 -6.33 -4.00 -23.24
N PHE A 191 -6.22 -3.10 -24.22
CA PHE A 191 -7.07 -1.92 -24.30
C PHE A 191 -8.32 -2.18 -25.13
N ARG A 192 -9.44 -1.65 -24.66
CA ARG A 192 -10.68 -1.51 -25.42
C ARG A 192 -10.89 -0.03 -25.68
N CYS A 193 -10.92 0.35 -26.94
CA CYS A 193 -11.04 1.75 -27.35
C CYS A 193 -12.38 2.00 -28.03
N ASN A 194 -13.01 3.09 -27.66
CA ASN A 194 -14.19 3.62 -28.31
C ASN A 194 -13.86 4.99 -28.91
N PHE A 195 -13.71 5.03 -30.23
CA PHE A 195 -13.46 6.25 -30.98
C PHE A 195 -14.79 6.86 -31.44
N GLY A 196 -14.93 8.18 -31.28
CA GLY A 196 -16.13 8.96 -31.62
C GLY A 196 -16.10 9.56 -33.02
#